data_AF-A0A1I6XYU7-F1
#
_entry.id   AF-A0A1I6XYU7-F1
#
_cell.length_a   1.000
_cell.length_b   1.000
_cell.length_c   1.000
_cell.angle_alpha   90.00
_cell.angle_beta   90.00
_cell.angle_gamma   90.00
#
_symmetry.space_group_name_H-M   'P 1'
#
loop_
_entity.id
_entity.type
_entity.pdbx_description
1 polymer ?
#
loop_
_entity_poly.entity_id
_entity_poly.type
_entity_poly.pdbx_seq_one_letter_code
_entity_poly.pdbx_strand_id
1 'polypeptide(L)'
;MSQKTRKTNKVFCAGVGVSLLASVGAAMANDGVLVQASICEDVVPGGIVELGWLNRTKGTKNIYYMDSVGNVVALTPDAPELKNISNLRVVEHGSCTEVGGMTSQKFATALEAEYHPGHPKQIELATCNGGATTPNGPARVLFDKFNGDTKVMGYNAPAAMTGNGTANLRDLMFGAAHLDFNGDWVNAAEAANIGVKEKWDKASTAPYNQKTCTDTLVMAVADPVEYDFLAFVNNTVDYYSSAEAETGGYSITKVLSFLLQSKRTVCSKEVKGITGQNCITAP
;
A
#
# COMPACT_ATOMS: atom_id res chain seq x y z
N MET A 1 9.86 -22.76 75.29
CA MET A 1 9.67 -21.49 74.56
C MET A 1 10.43 -21.57 73.25
N SER A 2 9.71 -21.27 72.16
CA SER A 2 10.11 -21.40 70.76
C SER A 2 10.84 -20.16 70.28
N GLN A 3 11.87 -20.32 69.45
CA GLN A 3 12.34 -19.25 68.56
C GLN A 3 12.48 -19.79 67.14
N LYS A 4 11.62 -19.27 66.26
CA LYS A 4 11.51 -19.58 64.84
C LYS A 4 12.63 -18.93 64.04
N THR A 5 13.32 -19.70 63.20
CA THR A 5 14.16 -19.17 62.11
C THR A 5 13.40 -19.32 60.79
N ARG A 6 13.11 -18.20 60.11
CA ARG A 6 12.49 -18.18 58.77
C ARG A 6 13.52 -18.56 57.71
N LYS A 7 13.25 -19.61 56.92
CA LYS A 7 13.96 -19.94 55.68
C LYS A 7 13.27 -19.27 54.50
N THR A 8 14.04 -18.57 53.68
CA THR A 8 13.65 -18.02 52.37
C THR A 8 13.70 -19.12 51.31
N ASN A 9 12.57 -19.41 50.68
CA ASN A 9 12.47 -20.34 49.56
C ASN A 9 12.89 -19.63 48.27
N LYS A 10 13.97 -20.13 47.64
CA LYS A 10 14.27 -19.86 46.23
C LYS A 10 13.36 -20.75 45.39
N VAL A 11 12.44 -20.15 44.66
CA VAL A 11 11.59 -20.84 43.68
C VAL A 11 12.44 -21.09 42.43
N PHE A 12 12.81 -22.35 42.22
CA PHE A 12 13.25 -22.89 40.94
C PHE A 12 11.99 -23.24 40.15
N CYS A 13 11.67 -22.49 39.10
CA CYS A 13 10.70 -22.94 38.10
C CYS A 13 11.48 -23.71 37.01
N ALA A 14 11.37 -25.03 37.10
CA ALA A 14 11.85 -25.97 36.10
C ALA A 14 11.15 -25.70 34.76
N GLY A 15 11.95 -25.61 33.70
CA GLY A 15 11.50 -25.45 32.33
C GLY A 15 10.75 -26.69 31.85
N VAL A 16 9.50 -26.49 31.47
CA VAL A 16 8.73 -27.47 30.70
C VAL A 16 9.07 -27.25 29.24
N GLY A 17 9.92 -28.13 28.71
CA GLY A 17 10.07 -28.33 27.28
C GLY A 17 8.82 -29.04 26.75
N VAL A 18 8.06 -28.33 25.92
CA VAL A 18 7.08 -28.93 25.01
C VAL A 18 7.47 -28.52 23.60
N SER A 19 8.13 -29.44 22.92
CA SER A 19 8.30 -29.45 21.48
C SER A 19 6.93 -29.74 20.86
N LEU A 20 6.23 -28.70 20.39
CA LEU A 20 5.02 -28.83 19.57
C LEU A 20 5.37 -28.38 18.14
N LEU A 21 5.76 -29.39 17.36
CA LEU A 21 5.47 -29.60 15.95
C LEU A 21 5.69 -28.43 14.99
N ALA A 22 6.71 -28.61 14.15
CA ALA A 22 6.73 -28.12 12.79
C ALA A 22 5.41 -28.46 12.06
N SER A 23 4.53 -27.47 11.99
CA SER A 23 3.56 -27.29 10.92
C SER A 23 3.31 -25.79 10.71
N VAL A 24 4.38 -25.02 10.62
CA VAL A 24 4.37 -23.72 9.92
C VAL A 24 4.95 -23.92 8.52
N GLY A 25 4.43 -24.94 7.82
CA GLY A 25 4.03 -24.65 6.46
C GLY A 25 2.83 -23.73 6.60
N ALA A 26 3.08 -22.43 6.80
CA ALA A 26 2.04 -21.45 6.58
C ALA A 26 1.49 -21.81 5.21
N ALA A 27 0.21 -22.21 5.14
CA ALA A 27 -0.52 -22.00 3.93
C ALA A 27 -0.35 -20.50 3.69
N MET A 28 0.64 -20.13 2.87
CA MET A 28 0.90 -18.74 2.55
C MET A 28 -0.44 -18.29 2.01
N ALA A 29 -1.11 -17.40 2.74
CA ALA A 29 -2.33 -16.84 2.22
C ALA A 29 -1.94 -16.26 0.87
N ASN A 30 -2.62 -16.70 -0.20
CA ASN A 30 -2.37 -16.18 -1.53
C ASN A 30 -2.83 -14.72 -1.48
N ASP A 31 -1.90 -13.84 -1.19
CA ASP A 31 -2.11 -12.39 -1.17
C ASP A 31 -1.99 -11.88 -2.60
N GLY A 32 -2.87 -10.96 -2.98
CA GLY A 32 -2.86 -10.35 -4.31
C GLY A 32 -3.11 -8.85 -4.23
N VAL A 33 -2.65 -8.13 -5.24
CA VAL A 33 -2.95 -6.70 -5.41
C VAL A 33 -3.73 -6.52 -6.71
N LEU A 34 -4.86 -5.82 -6.63
CA LEU A 34 -5.63 -5.38 -7.78
C LEU A 34 -5.35 -3.90 -8.05
N VAL A 35 -5.06 -3.58 -9.31
CA VAL A 35 -4.86 -2.24 -9.83
C VAL A 35 -5.70 -2.04 -11.10
N GLN A 36 -5.75 -0.82 -11.60
CA GLN A 36 -6.36 -0.37 -12.84
C GLN A 36 -5.38 0.57 -13.56
N ALA A 37 -5.79 1.13 -14.70
CA ALA A 37 -4.90 1.95 -15.53
C ALA A 37 -4.43 3.22 -14.82
N SER A 38 -5.21 3.70 -13.84
CA SER A 38 -4.95 4.94 -13.11
C SER A 38 -3.60 4.92 -12.39
N ILE A 39 -3.07 3.75 -12.04
CA ILE A 39 -1.74 3.60 -11.41
C ILE A 39 -0.59 4.19 -12.24
N CYS A 40 -0.74 4.21 -13.57
CA CYS A 40 0.24 4.82 -14.48
C CYS A 40 -0.08 6.27 -14.82
N GLU A 41 -1.24 6.78 -14.40
CA GLU A 41 -1.73 8.14 -14.68
C GLU A 41 -1.53 9.08 -13.47
N ASP A 42 -1.12 8.55 -12.32
CA ASP A 42 -0.78 9.33 -11.14
C ASP A 42 0.18 10.47 -11.47
N VAL A 43 0.02 11.62 -10.80
CA VAL A 43 0.92 12.79 -10.97
C VAL A 43 2.35 12.50 -10.49
N VAL A 44 2.49 11.55 -9.56
CA VAL A 44 3.75 10.96 -9.09
C VAL A 44 3.55 9.46 -8.93
N PRO A 45 4.58 8.60 -8.97
CA PRO A 45 4.40 7.14 -9.01
C PRO A 45 4.01 6.53 -7.65
N GLY A 46 2.98 7.07 -6.98
CA GLY A 46 2.56 6.67 -5.64
C GLY A 46 2.06 5.23 -5.59
N GLY A 47 1.13 4.86 -6.48
CA GLY A 47 0.65 3.48 -6.55
C GLY A 47 1.75 2.48 -6.93
N ILE A 48 2.64 2.84 -7.87
CA ILE A 48 3.80 2.00 -8.23
C ILE A 48 4.74 1.79 -7.05
N VAL A 49 5.00 2.84 -6.26
CA VAL A 49 5.82 2.73 -5.05
C VAL A 49 5.16 1.87 -3.98
N GLU A 50 3.83 1.95 -3.84
CA GLU A 50 3.08 1.06 -2.96
C GLU A 50 3.21 -0.42 -3.38
N LEU A 51 3.11 -0.73 -4.67
CA LEU A 51 3.33 -2.10 -5.18
C LEU A 51 4.73 -2.61 -4.83
N GLY A 52 5.77 -1.80 -5.09
CA GLY A 52 7.14 -2.18 -4.77
C GLY A 52 7.38 -2.31 -3.26
N TRP A 53 6.73 -1.47 -2.44
CA TRP A 53 6.74 -1.60 -0.98
C TRP A 53 6.09 -2.91 -0.52
N LEU A 54 4.92 -3.27 -1.05
CA LEU A 54 4.24 -4.53 -0.74
C LEU A 54 5.11 -5.74 -1.11
N ASN A 55 5.69 -5.75 -2.30
CA ASN A 55 6.60 -6.80 -2.72
C ASN A 55 7.81 -6.93 -1.75
N ARG A 56 8.46 -5.81 -1.43
CA ARG A 56 9.68 -5.80 -0.60
C ARG A 56 9.44 -6.08 0.89
N THR A 57 8.26 -5.74 1.41
CA THR A 57 7.98 -5.82 2.86
C THR A 57 7.01 -6.93 3.24
N LYS A 58 6.12 -7.33 2.32
CA LYS A 58 5.12 -8.38 2.51
C LYS A 58 5.35 -9.59 1.61
N GLY A 59 6.21 -9.49 0.60
CA GLY A 59 6.44 -10.56 -0.36
C GLY A 59 5.29 -10.73 -1.35
N THR A 60 4.40 -9.74 -1.48
CA THR A 60 3.26 -9.80 -2.40
C THR A 60 3.73 -9.64 -3.83
N LYS A 61 3.57 -10.70 -4.62
CA LYS A 61 4.01 -10.75 -6.03
C LYS A 61 2.86 -10.85 -7.02
N ASN A 62 1.69 -11.31 -6.58
CA ASN A 62 0.55 -11.51 -7.45
C ASN A 62 -0.11 -10.16 -7.72
N ILE A 63 0.07 -9.61 -8.91
CA ILE A 63 -0.54 -8.34 -9.33
C ILE A 63 -1.58 -8.65 -10.40
N TYR A 64 -2.74 -8.03 -10.27
CA TYR A 64 -3.87 -8.15 -11.18
C TYR A 64 -4.27 -6.77 -11.67
N TYR A 65 -4.71 -6.70 -12.92
CA TYR A 65 -5.28 -5.52 -13.54
C TYR A 65 -6.77 -5.74 -13.78
N MET A 66 -7.60 -4.79 -13.35
CA MET A 66 -9.00 -4.68 -13.74
C MET A 66 -9.15 -3.57 -14.77
N ASP A 67 -9.77 -3.88 -15.90
CA ASP A 67 -10.12 -2.85 -16.90
C ASP A 67 -11.38 -2.07 -16.51
N SER A 68 -11.71 -1.04 -17.28
CA SER A 68 -12.86 -0.18 -16.99
C SER A 68 -14.22 -0.86 -17.17
N VAL A 69 -14.29 -2.05 -17.78
CA VAL A 69 -15.54 -2.83 -17.92
C VAL A 69 -15.64 -3.96 -16.89
N GLY A 70 -14.55 -4.26 -16.18
CA GLY A 70 -14.50 -5.20 -15.07
C GLY A 70 -13.77 -6.50 -15.36
N ASN A 71 -13.12 -6.66 -16.52
CA ASN A 71 -12.33 -7.85 -16.79
C ASN A 71 -11.04 -7.81 -15.97
N VAL A 72 -10.67 -8.94 -15.35
CA VAL A 72 -9.42 -9.04 -14.60
C VAL A 72 -8.41 -9.96 -15.28
N VAL A 73 -7.16 -9.49 -15.37
CA VAL A 73 -6.02 -10.28 -15.85
C VAL A 73 -4.87 -10.23 -14.85
N ALA A 74 -4.07 -11.29 -14.79
CA ALA A 74 -2.81 -11.27 -14.06
C ALA A 74 -1.78 -10.43 -14.83
N LEU A 75 -0.97 -9.66 -14.10
CA LEU A 75 0.16 -8.88 -14.63
C LEU A 75 1.52 -9.52 -14.35
N THR A 76 1.54 -10.67 -13.69
CA THR A 76 2.76 -11.39 -13.30
C THR A 76 2.64 -12.87 -13.70
N PRO A 77 3.70 -13.48 -14.29
CA PRO A 77 3.61 -14.78 -14.96
C PRO A 77 3.01 -15.92 -14.11
N ASP A 78 3.35 -15.96 -12.82
CA ASP A 78 3.02 -17.07 -11.92
C ASP A 78 1.85 -16.76 -10.98
N ALA A 79 1.11 -15.66 -11.21
CA ALA A 79 -0.03 -15.34 -10.38
C ALA A 79 -1.12 -16.41 -10.55
N PRO A 80 -1.68 -16.95 -9.44
CA PRO A 80 -2.84 -17.83 -9.54
C PRO A 80 -4.04 -17.06 -10.09
N GLU A 81 -5.10 -17.75 -10.54
CA GLU A 81 -6.36 -17.07 -10.87
C GLU A 81 -6.87 -16.25 -9.66
N LEU A 82 -7.51 -15.10 -9.92
CA LEU A 82 -7.95 -14.18 -8.85
C LEU A 82 -8.84 -14.88 -7.81
N LYS A 83 -9.74 -15.78 -8.22
CA LYS A 83 -10.60 -16.55 -7.30
C LYS A 83 -9.84 -17.37 -6.24
N ASN A 84 -8.55 -17.63 -6.45
CA ASN A 84 -7.68 -18.37 -5.53
C ASN A 84 -6.90 -17.45 -4.58
N ILE A 85 -7.07 -16.13 -4.69
CA ILE A 85 -6.51 -15.13 -3.77
C ILE A 85 -7.39 -15.05 -2.52
N SER A 86 -6.78 -15.22 -1.34
CA SER A 86 -7.52 -15.15 -0.07
C SER A 86 -7.59 -13.74 0.48
N ASN A 87 -6.52 -12.95 0.32
CA ASN A 87 -6.47 -11.56 0.76
C ASN A 87 -6.14 -10.69 -0.45
N LEU A 88 -7.10 -9.87 -0.86
CA LEU A 88 -6.92 -8.93 -1.95
C LEU A 88 -6.73 -7.53 -1.39
N ARG A 89 -5.69 -6.84 -1.83
CA ARG A 89 -5.53 -5.39 -1.64
C ARG A 89 -5.86 -4.69 -2.95
N VAL A 90 -6.69 -3.65 -2.91
CA VAL A 90 -7.02 -2.82 -4.07
C VAL A 90 -6.25 -1.51 -3.94
N VAL A 91 -5.29 -1.25 -4.83
CA VAL A 91 -4.45 -0.04 -4.82
C VAL A 91 -4.91 0.86 -5.95
N GLU A 92 -5.77 1.82 -5.62
CA GLU A 92 -6.44 2.68 -6.60
C GLU A 92 -6.82 4.04 -6.01
N HIS A 93 -7.09 5.02 -6.88
CA HIS A 93 -7.83 6.21 -6.47
C HIS A 93 -9.25 5.83 -6.04
N GLY A 94 -9.84 6.64 -5.17
CA GLY A 94 -11.18 6.37 -4.66
C GLY A 94 -11.89 7.60 -4.14
N SER A 95 -13.18 7.41 -3.90
CA SER A 95 -14.03 8.39 -3.24
C SER A 95 -15.03 7.66 -2.34
N CYS A 96 -15.94 8.41 -1.72
CA CYS A 96 -17.02 7.82 -0.92
C CYS A 96 -18.01 6.97 -1.75
N THR A 97 -17.90 6.96 -3.08
CA THR A 97 -18.84 6.24 -3.98
C THR A 97 -18.15 5.51 -5.14
N GLU A 98 -16.82 5.54 -5.22
CA GLU A 98 -16.08 5.04 -6.38
C GLU A 98 -14.73 4.41 -5.99
N VAL A 99 -14.27 3.47 -6.82
CA VAL A 99 -12.96 2.83 -6.77
C VAL A 99 -12.41 2.77 -8.20
N GLY A 100 -11.24 3.38 -8.44
CA GLY A 100 -10.60 3.43 -9.76
C GLY A 100 -11.49 4.07 -10.85
N GLY A 101 -12.32 5.06 -10.50
CA GLY A 101 -13.26 5.66 -11.45
C GLY A 101 -14.47 4.79 -11.82
N MET A 102 -14.63 3.61 -11.20
CA MET A 102 -15.85 2.81 -11.25
C MET A 102 -16.73 3.15 -10.05
N THR A 103 -18.05 3.18 -10.24
CA THR A 103 -18.98 3.24 -9.09
C THR A 103 -18.78 2.01 -8.20
N SER A 104 -18.99 2.15 -6.89
CA SER A 104 -18.88 1.05 -5.92
C SER A 104 -19.64 -0.20 -6.36
N GLN A 105 -20.85 -0.02 -6.92
CA GLN A 105 -21.67 -1.13 -7.40
C GLN A 105 -21.08 -1.82 -8.63
N LYS A 106 -20.54 -1.05 -9.58
CA LYS A 106 -19.91 -1.59 -10.79
C LYS A 106 -18.63 -2.35 -10.42
N PHE A 107 -17.79 -1.77 -9.58
CA PHE A 107 -16.57 -2.40 -9.08
C PHE A 107 -16.86 -3.70 -8.33
N ALA A 108 -17.79 -3.67 -7.37
CA ALA A 108 -18.14 -4.85 -6.59
C ALA A 108 -18.75 -5.97 -7.46
N THR A 109 -19.54 -5.62 -8.48
CA THR A 109 -20.11 -6.60 -9.42
C THR A 109 -19.06 -7.24 -10.30
N ALA A 110 -18.12 -6.46 -10.83
CA ALA A 110 -16.98 -6.98 -11.58
C ALA A 110 -16.14 -7.92 -10.70
N LEU A 111 -15.82 -7.49 -9.48
CA LEU A 111 -14.99 -8.28 -8.58
C LEU A 111 -15.66 -9.58 -8.14
N GLU A 112 -16.96 -9.56 -7.80
CA GLU A 112 -17.70 -10.78 -7.45
C GLU A 112 -17.68 -11.81 -8.58
N ALA A 113 -17.84 -11.36 -9.83
CA ALA A 113 -17.83 -12.25 -10.99
C ALA A 113 -16.52 -13.04 -11.13
N GLU A 114 -15.40 -12.41 -10.79
CA GLU A 114 -14.07 -13.05 -10.81
C GLU A 114 -13.86 -14.06 -9.68
N TYR A 115 -14.60 -13.96 -8.58
CA TYR A 115 -14.49 -14.87 -7.45
C TYR A 115 -15.50 -16.03 -7.48
N HIS A 116 -16.58 -15.91 -8.24
CA HIS A 116 -17.68 -16.89 -8.24
C HIS A 116 -17.20 -18.32 -8.59
N PRO A 117 -17.66 -19.36 -7.86
CA PRO A 117 -18.64 -19.36 -6.76
C PRO A 117 -18.03 -19.12 -5.36
N GLY A 118 -16.73 -18.85 -5.26
CA GLY A 118 -16.03 -18.58 -4.01
C GLY A 118 -16.06 -17.11 -3.61
N HIS A 119 -15.47 -16.80 -2.46
CA HIS A 119 -15.28 -15.44 -1.93
C HIS A 119 -13.84 -15.30 -1.39
N PRO A 120 -13.22 -14.11 -1.47
CA PRO A 120 -11.99 -13.86 -0.74
C PRO A 120 -12.29 -13.85 0.77
N LYS A 121 -11.27 -14.13 1.59
CA LYS A 121 -11.40 -13.96 3.05
C LYS A 121 -11.40 -12.48 3.43
N GLN A 122 -10.59 -11.68 2.73
CA GLN A 122 -10.42 -10.28 3.02
C GLN A 122 -10.21 -9.46 1.74
N ILE A 123 -10.83 -8.27 1.71
CA ILE A 123 -10.52 -7.21 0.76
C ILE A 123 -10.08 -5.97 1.56
N GLU A 124 -8.90 -5.44 1.26
CA GLU A 124 -8.42 -4.16 1.78
C GLU A 124 -8.44 -3.11 0.66
N LEU A 125 -9.22 -2.06 0.85
CA LEU A 125 -9.33 -0.93 -0.06
C LEU A 125 -8.28 0.12 0.33
N ALA A 126 -7.14 0.06 -0.35
CA ALA A 126 -6.08 1.05 -0.27
C ALA A 126 -6.41 2.24 -1.19
N THR A 127 -7.55 2.86 -0.92
CA THR A 127 -8.10 3.95 -1.72
C THR A 127 -8.61 5.06 -0.80
N CYS A 128 -8.62 6.31 -1.29
CA CYS A 128 -9.22 7.43 -0.56
C CYS A 128 -10.70 7.15 -0.27
N ASN A 129 -11.09 7.22 1.00
CA ASN A 129 -12.45 6.95 1.47
C ASN A 129 -12.99 5.54 1.13
N GLY A 130 -12.13 4.56 0.83
CA GLY A 130 -12.55 3.18 0.55
C GLY A 130 -13.32 2.56 1.72
N GLY A 131 -13.07 3.00 2.96
CA GLY A 131 -13.78 2.56 4.17
C GLY A 131 -15.19 3.15 4.35
N ALA A 132 -15.72 3.92 3.39
CA ALA A 132 -17.03 4.54 3.53
C ALA A 132 -18.16 3.49 3.67
N THR A 133 -19.03 3.69 4.67
CA THR A 133 -20.14 2.79 5.01
C THR A 133 -21.52 3.34 4.65
N THR A 134 -21.58 4.39 3.83
CA THR A 134 -22.85 4.93 3.29
C THR A 134 -23.49 3.88 2.36
N PRO A 135 -24.77 4.02 1.97
CA PRO A 135 -25.43 3.05 1.09
C PRO A 135 -24.69 2.76 -0.22
N ASN A 136 -23.95 3.76 -0.75
CA ASN A 136 -23.13 3.62 -1.96
C ASN A 136 -21.62 3.55 -1.66
N GLY A 137 -21.24 3.42 -0.39
CA GLY A 137 -19.86 3.39 0.07
C GLY A 137 -19.14 2.10 -0.37
N PRO A 138 -17.88 2.17 -0.86
CA PRO A 138 -17.18 0.99 -1.38
C PRO A 138 -17.15 -0.18 -0.40
N ALA A 139 -16.78 0.06 0.87
CA ALA A 139 -16.72 -0.99 1.87
C ALA A 139 -18.08 -1.65 2.12
N ARG A 140 -19.15 -0.83 2.20
CA ARG A 140 -20.51 -1.34 2.41
C ARG A 140 -20.99 -2.18 1.23
N VAL A 141 -20.82 -1.67 0.01
CA VAL A 141 -21.30 -2.32 -1.20
C VAL A 141 -20.57 -3.65 -1.43
N LEU A 142 -19.24 -3.70 -1.24
CA LEU A 142 -18.48 -4.95 -1.34
C LEU A 142 -18.90 -5.97 -0.27
N PHE A 143 -19.07 -5.53 0.98
CA PHE A 143 -19.51 -6.41 2.07
C PHE A 143 -20.86 -7.05 1.75
N ASP A 144 -21.83 -6.24 1.33
CA ASP A 144 -23.17 -6.72 0.95
C ASP A 144 -23.10 -7.63 -0.29
N LYS A 145 -22.26 -7.31 -1.28
CA LYS A 145 -22.08 -8.09 -2.52
C LYS A 145 -21.54 -9.49 -2.26
N PHE A 146 -20.62 -9.64 -1.30
CA PHE A 146 -20.10 -10.93 -0.86
C PHE A 146 -20.91 -11.54 0.31
N ASN A 147 -22.20 -11.16 0.46
CA ASN A 147 -23.14 -11.68 1.46
C ASN A 147 -22.65 -11.60 2.92
N GLY A 148 -21.70 -10.71 3.21
CA GLY A 148 -21.07 -10.57 4.52
C GLY A 148 -20.01 -11.62 4.88
N ASP A 149 -19.68 -12.54 3.96
CA ASP A 149 -18.66 -13.58 4.18
C ASP A 149 -17.24 -13.06 4.03
N THR A 150 -17.06 -11.97 3.28
CA THR A 150 -15.76 -11.30 3.08
C THR A 150 -15.58 -10.18 4.09
N LYS A 151 -14.44 -10.17 4.78
CA LYS A 151 -14.04 -9.01 5.58
C LYS A 151 -13.57 -7.88 4.67
N VAL A 152 -14.26 -6.75 4.67
CA VAL A 152 -13.86 -5.55 3.89
C VAL A 152 -13.31 -4.48 4.82
N MET A 153 -12.14 -3.93 4.50
CA MET A 153 -11.48 -2.87 5.26
C MET A 153 -11.03 -1.74 4.35
N GLY A 154 -10.93 -0.53 4.89
CA GLY A 154 -10.40 0.64 4.21
C GLY A 154 -10.41 1.85 5.13
N TYR A 155 -9.84 2.97 4.68
CA TYR A 155 -9.84 4.22 5.44
C TYR A 155 -11.03 5.08 5.03
N ASN A 156 -11.70 5.69 6.01
CA ASN A 156 -12.77 6.67 5.78
C ASN A 156 -12.20 8.11 5.82
N ALA A 157 -11.14 8.32 5.04
CA ALA A 157 -10.38 9.57 4.91
C ALA A 157 -9.53 9.51 3.63
N PRO A 158 -8.93 10.62 3.18
CA PRO A 158 -7.80 10.57 2.26
C PRO A 158 -6.72 9.61 2.80
N ALA A 159 -6.25 8.72 1.94
CA ALA A 159 -5.29 7.69 2.32
C ALA A 159 -4.16 7.65 1.30
N ALA A 160 -2.95 7.40 1.80
CA ALA A 160 -1.75 7.30 0.98
C ALA A 160 -0.67 6.50 1.72
N MET A 161 0.41 6.22 1.00
CA MET A 161 1.67 5.88 1.62
C MET A 161 2.19 7.09 2.44
N THR A 162 2.60 6.83 3.66
CA THR A 162 3.09 7.82 4.62
C THR A 162 4.46 7.40 5.13
N GLY A 163 5.40 8.34 5.14
CA GLY A 163 6.73 8.12 5.67
C GLY A 163 6.89 8.62 7.11
N ASN A 164 5.99 9.45 7.63
CA ASN A 164 6.08 9.90 9.04
C ASN A 164 7.48 10.44 9.41
N GLY A 165 8.09 11.22 8.51
CA GLY A 165 9.42 11.79 8.66
C GLY A 165 10.59 10.86 8.30
N THR A 166 10.36 9.63 7.85
CA THR A 166 11.40 8.76 7.28
C THR A 166 11.26 8.59 5.78
N ALA A 167 12.39 8.59 5.07
CA ALA A 167 12.50 8.27 3.65
C ALA A 167 12.93 6.81 3.41
N ASN A 168 13.05 6.00 4.46
CA ASN A 168 13.34 4.58 4.32
C ASN A 168 12.08 3.83 3.87
N LEU A 169 12.13 3.23 2.69
CA LEU A 169 11.03 2.49 2.08
C LEU A 169 10.43 1.44 3.04
N ARG A 170 11.25 0.75 3.84
CA ARG A 170 10.80 -0.32 4.75
C ARG A 170 9.95 0.20 5.92
N ASP A 171 10.12 1.47 6.27
CA ASP A 171 9.46 2.10 7.41
C ASP A 171 8.20 2.87 6.98
N LEU A 172 7.93 2.94 5.67
CA LEU A 172 6.70 3.53 5.15
C LEU A 172 5.48 2.69 5.56
N MET A 173 4.35 3.37 5.65
CA MET A 173 3.08 2.79 6.05
C MET A 173 1.96 3.32 5.19
N PHE A 174 1.02 2.48 4.79
CA PHE A 174 -0.22 2.96 4.21
C PHE A 174 -1.21 3.37 5.32
N GLY A 175 -1.91 4.48 5.13
CA GLY A 175 -3.06 4.81 5.96
C GLY A 175 -3.65 6.18 5.71
N ALA A 176 -4.55 6.61 6.60
CA ALA A 176 -5.10 7.96 6.58
C ALA A 176 -3.96 8.97 6.63
N ALA A 177 -3.84 9.78 5.59
CA ALA A 177 -2.68 10.61 5.32
C ALA A 177 -3.04 12.09 5.40
N HIS A 178 -2.17 12.85 6.06
CA HIS A 178 -2.26 14.29 6.18
C HIS A 178 -0.92 14.91 5.82
N LEU A 179 -0.96 16.04 5.12
CA LEU A 179 0.12 17.01 5.18
C LEU A 179 -0.14 17.92 6.38
N ASP A 180 0.90 18.16 7.18
CA ASP A 180 0.83 19.20 8.21
C ASP A 180 0.69 20.57 7.53
N PHE A 181 -0.21 21.40 8.04
CA PHE A 181 -0.62 22.67 7.41
C PHE A 181 0.32 23.84 7.73
N ASN A 182 1.51 23.59 8.28
CA ASN A 182 2.54 24.62 8.40
C ASN A 182 3.15 24.92 7.01
N GLY A 183 3.12 26.19 6.61
CA GLY A 183 3.55 26.64 5.28
C GLY A 183 4.93 26.14 4.87
N ASP A 184 5.93 26.13 5.76
CA ASP A 184 7.28 25.68 5.40
C ASP A 184 7.35 24.17 5.11
N TRP A 185 6.58 23.35 5.83
CA TRP A 185 6.52 21.90 5.61
C TRP A 185 5.81 21.57 4.30
N VAL A 186 4.68 22.24 4.04
CA VAL A 186 3.95 22.12 2.77
C VAL A 186 4.83 22.54 1.61
N ASN A 187 5.51 23.69 1.71
CA ASN A 187 6.42 24.19 0.67
C ASN A 187 7.57 23.20 0.40
N ALA A 188 8.15 22.60 1.45
CA ALA A 188 9.21 21.60 1.29
C ALA A 188 8.69 20.32 0.61
N ALA A 189 7.49 19.87 0.99
CA ALA A 189 6.83 18.73 0.36
C ALA A 189 6.51 19.00 -1.12
N GLU A 190 5.97 20.18 -1.43
CA GLU A 190 5.68 20.62 -2.79
C GLU A 190 6.95 20.72 -3.64
N ALA A 191 8.04 21.28 -3.11
CA ALA A 191 9.32 21.36 -3.79
C ALA A 191 9.88 19.96 -4.14
N ALA A 192 9.81 19.01 -3.20
CA ALA A 192 10.19 17.63 -3.47
C ALA A 192 9.28 16.96 -4.51
N ASN A 193 7.99 17.30 -4.50
CA ASN A 193 7.00 16.74 -5.41
C ASN A 193 7.21 17.20 -6.86
N ILE A 194 7.66 18.45 -7.07
CA ILE A 194 7.93 19.00 -8.41
C ILE A 194 8.95 18.15 -9.17
N GLY A 195 10.11 17.84 -8.57
CA GLY A 195 11.14 17.07 -9.26
C GLY A 195 10.72 15.64 -9.58
N VAL A 196 9.95 14.99 -8.69
CA VAL A 196 9.35 13.68 -8.99
C VAL A 196 8.38 13.78 -10.16
N LYS A 197 7.49 14.77 -10.13
CA LYS A 197 6.49 14.99 -11.19
C LYS A 197 7.16 15.23 -12.54
N GLU A 198 8.19 16.05 -12.62
CA GLU A 198 8.93 16.32 -13.86
C GLU A 198 9.58 15.06 -14.44
N LYS A 199 10.09 14.16 -13.59
CA LYS A 199 10.64 12.88 -14.03
C LYS A 199 9.56 11.88 -14.41
N TRP A 200 8.44 11.87 -13.69
CA TRP A 200 7.34 10.93 -13.91
C TRP A 200 6.46 11.32 -15.10
N ASP A 201 6.39 12.61 -15.43
CA ASP A 201 5.58 13.12 -16.53
C ASP A 201 5.77 12.33 -17.84
N LYS A 202 4.67 12.11 -18.55
CA LYS A 202 4.64 11.36 -19.80
C LYS A 202 5.61 11.88 -20.88
N ALA A 203 5.90 13.19 -20.89
CA ALA A 203 6.83 13.82 -21.84
C ALA A 203 8.30 13.72 -21.39
N SER A 204 8.57 13.24 -20.19
CA SER A 204 9.92 13.09 -19.65
C SER A 204 10.74 12.07 -20.45
N THR A 205 12.06 12.26 -20.48
CA THR A 205 13.01 11.27 -21.04
C THR A 205 13.52 10.28 -19.99
N ALA A 206 13.02 10.36 -18.76
CA ALA A 206 13.36 9.41 -17.71
C ALA A 206 13.01 7.97 -18.14
N PRO A 207 13.82 6.97 -17.76
CA PRO A 207 13.60 5.58 -18.16
C PRO A 207 12.34 4.96 -17.52
N TYR A 208 11.89 5.52 -16.40
CA TYR A 208 10.67 5.12 -15.69
C TYR A 208 9.79 6.34 -15.49
N ASN A 209 8.75 6.45 -16.31
CA ASN A 209 7.78 7.55 -16.34
C ASN A 209 6.37 7.01 -16.68
N GLN A 210 5.35 7.88 -16.69
CA GLN A 210 3.97 7.54 -17.04
C GLN A 210 3.86 6.81 -18.39
N LYS A 211 4.58 7.25 -19.43
CA LYS A 211 4.54 6.62 -20.76
C LYS A 211 5.02 5.17 -20.69
N THR A 212 6.22 4.97 -20.13
CA THR A 212 6.81 3.62 -20.01
C THR A 212 6.00 2.73 -19.08
N CYS A 213 5.32 3.29 -18.06
CA CYS A 213 4.38 2.58 -17.22
C CYS A 213 3.19 2.08 -18.03
N THR A 214 2.52 2.98 -18.77
CA THR A 214 1.38 2.62 -19.63
C THR A 214 1.77 1.58 -20.67
N ASP A 215 2.91 1.77 -21.36
CA ASP A 215 3.39 0.83 -22.36
C ASP A 215 3.64 -0.55 -21.74
N THR A 216 4.32 -0.61 -20.59
CA THR A 216 4.60 -1.87 -19.87
C THR A 216 3.32 -2.53 -19.40
N LEU A 217 2.36 -1.76 -18.84
CA LEU A 217 1.08 -2.28 -18.39
C LEU A 217 0.30 -2.91 -19.56
N VAL A 218 0.23 -2.24 -20.71
CA VAL A 218 -0.44 -2.76 -21.90
C VAL A 218 0.22 -4.06 -22.39
N MET A 219 1.55 -4.12 -22.41
CA MET A 219 2.28 -5.33 -22.79
C MET A 219 2.04 -6.47 -21.80
N ALA A 220 2.07 -6.20 -20.49
CA ALA A 220 1.81 -7.19 -19.44
C ALA A 220 0.36 -7.70 -19.43
N VAL A 221 -0.62 -6.86 -19.79
CA VAL A 221 -2.01 -7.28 -19.99
C VAL A 221 -2.14 -8.23 -21.17
N ALA A 222 -1.36 -8.01 -22.24
CA ALA A 222 -1.41 -8.84 -23.45
C ALA A 222 -0.66 -10.17 -23.30
N ASP A 223 0.52 -10.14 -22.65
CA ASP A 223 1.35 -11.31 -22.40
C ASP A 223 2.14 -11.15 -21.07
N PRO A 224 1.56 -11.56 -19.93
CA PRO A 224 2.23 -11.45 -18.63
C PRO A 224 3.40 -12.43 -18.47
N VAL A 225 3.58 -13.40 -19.37
CA VAL A 225 4.70 -14.35 -19.34
C VAL A 225 5.94 -13.69 -19.95
N GLU A 226 5.78 -12.94 -21.04
CA GLU A 226 6.87 -12.19 -21.67
C GLU A 226 7.16 -10.87 -20.94
N TYR A 227 6.13 -10.18 -20.45
CA TYR A 227 6.25 -8.85 -19.85
C TYR A 227 5.88 -8.85 -18.37
N ASP A 228 6.89 -8.97 -17.51
CA ASP A 228 6.71 -8.92 -16.06
C ASP A 228 6.55 -7.47 -15.55
N PHE A 229 5.31 -7.09 -15.22
CA PHE A 229 5.03 -5.76 -14.66
C PHE A 229 5.70 -5.53 -13.30
N LEU A 230 5.93 -6.59 -12.51
CA LEU A 230 6.61 -6.47 -11.22
C LEU A 230 8.08 -6.05 -11.39
N ALA A 231 8.73 -6.45 -12.48
CA ALA A 231 10.08 -5.99 -12.80
C ALA A 231 10.10 -4.47 -13.05
N PHE A 232 9.15 -3.95 -13.83
CA PHE A 232 8.99 -2.50 -14.02
C PHE A 232 8.74 -1.77 -12.70
N VAL A 233 7.84 -2.29 -11.85
CA VAL A 233 7.56 -1.74 -10.52
C VAL A 233 8.83 -1.64 -9.68
N ASN A 234 9.60 -2.73 -9.59
CA ASN A 234 10.82 -2.76 -8.77
C ASN A 234 11.86 -1.77 -9.28
N ASN A 235 12.08 -1.71 -10.59
CA ASN A 235 13.04 -0.80 -11.20
C ASN A 235 12.63 0.67 -11.05
N THR A 236 11.33 0.96 -11.15
CA THR A 236 10.78 2.31 -10.89
C THR A 236 11.05 2.72 -9.44
N VAL A 237 10.79 1.83 -8.48
CA VAL A 237 11.09 2.10 -7.06
C VAL A 237 12.58 2.32 -6.85
N ASP A 238 13.46 1.51 -7.42
CA ASP A 238 14.91 1.71 -7.28
C ASP A 238 15.37 3.03 -7.87
N TYR A 239 14.84 3.42 -9.04
CA TYR A 239 15.14 4.71 -9.65
C TYR A 239 14.72 5.88 -8.76
N TYR A 240 13.46 5.93 -8.33
CA TYR A 240 12.91 7.05 -7.54
C TYR A 240 13.27 7.06 -6.06
N SER A 241 13.91 6.01 -5.53
CA SER A 241 14.34 5.92 -4.12
C SER A 241 15.86 5.83 -3.95
N SER A 242 16.61 5.96 -5.05
CA SER A 242 18.07 5.91 -5.05
C SER A 242 18.71 7.12 -4.35
N ALA A 243 19.98 6.97 -3.98
CA ALA A 243 20.78 8.11 -3.53
C ALA A 243 20.89 9.19 -4.62
N GLU A 244 20.92 8.79 -5.89
CA GLU A 244 20.90 9.71 -7.01
C GLU A 244 19.60 10.54 -7.03
N ALA A 245 18.44 9.89 -6.84
CA ALA A 245 17.15 10.57 -6.75
C ALA A 245 17.08 11.58 -5.61
N GLU A 246 17.66 11.25 -4.45
CA GLU A 246 17.78 12.17 -3.32
C GLU A 246 18.61 13.39 -3.70
N THR A 247 19.83 13.18 -4.23
CA THR A 247 20.70 14.30 -4.62
C THR A 247 20.17 15.11 -5.80
N GLY A 248 19.41 14.48 -6.70
CA GLY A 248 18.82 15.09 -7.89
C GLY A 248 17.45 15.73 -7.65
N GLY A 249 16.91 15.66 -6.43
CA GLY A 249 15.64 16.29 -6.08
C GLY A 249 14.39 15.60 -6.66
N TYR A 250 14.46 14.31 -6.98
CA TYR A 250 13.33 13.52 -7.50
C TYR A 250 13.06 12.26 -6.68
N SER A 251 13.39 12.29 -5.39
CA SER A 251 13.18 11.19 -4.45
C SER A 251 11.71 11.08 -4.03
N ILE A 252 11.02 10.01 -4.45
CA ILE A 252 9.63 9.76 -4.04
C ILE A 252 9.54 9.42 -2.55
N THR A 253 10.53 8.74 -1.98
CA THR A 253 10.51 8.45 -0.55
C THR A 253 10.72 9.70 0.29
N LYS A 254 11.41 10.72 -0.23
CA LYS A 254 11.44 12.05 0.40
C LYS A 254 10.07 12.71 0.38
N VAL A 255 9.36 12.69 -0.75
CA VAL A 255 7.97 13.20 -0.83
C VAL A 255 7.09 12.50 0.20
N LEU A 256 7.12 11.17 0.24
CA LEU A 256 6.32 10.38 1.17
C LEU A 256 6.70 10.63 2.64
N SER A 257 7.96 10.99 2.93
CA SER A 257 8.40 11.34 4.30
C SER A 257 7.65 12.54 4.88
N PHE A 258 7.15 13.45 4.03
CA PHE A 258 6.36 14.61 4.47
C PHE A 258 4.90 14.26 4.78
N LEU A 259 4.40 13.12 4.29
CA LEU A 259 3.06 12.63 4.58
C LEU A 259 3.03 11.92 5.94
N LEU A 260 2.16 12.40 6.81
CA LEU A 260 2.00 11.92 8.18
C LEU A 260 0.69 11.15 8.33
N GLN A 261 0.70 10.07 9.10
CA GLN A 261 -0.55 9.43 9.51
C GLN A 261 -1.26 10.27 10.56
N SER A 262 -2.61 10.30 10.50
CA SER A 262 -3.43 11.01 11.49
C SER A 262 -3.02 10.64 12.92
N LYS A 263 -2.99 11.64 13.81
CA LYS A 263 -2.66 11.48 15.24
C LYS A 263 -1.26 10.93 15.55
N ARG A 264 -0.33 10.92 14.57
CA ARG A 264 1.08 10.59 14.84
C ARG A 264 1.89 11.84 15.09
N THR A 265 2.78 11.73 16.08
CA THR A 265 3.83 12.71 16.36
C THR A 265 5.15 12.23 15.78
N VAL A 266 5.83 13.10 15.02
CA VAL A 266 7.17 12.89 14.48
C VAL A 266 8.11 13.88 15.16
N CYS A 267 9.21 13.39 15.74
CA CYS A 267 10.24 14.23 16.34
C CYS A 267 11.59 13.94 15.68
N SER A 268 12.24 14.95 15.06
CA SER A 268 13.57 14.78 14.49
C SER A 268 14.33 16.10 14.36
N LYS A 269 15.65 16.02 14.13
CA LYS A 269 16.46 17.20 13.81
C LYS A 269 16.07 17.81 12.46
N GLU A 270 15.58 17.01 11.52
CA GLU A 270 15.14 17.48 10.21
C GLU A 270 13.84 18.28 10.32
N VAL A 271 12.93 17.88 11.21
CA VAL A 271 11.72 18.66 11.53
C VAL A 271 12.12 20.08 11.95
N LYS A 272 13.15 20.19 12.80
CA LYS A 272 13.69 21.48 13.25
C LYS A 272 14.28 22.32 12.11
N GLY A 273 14.81 21.68 11.07
CA GLY A 273 15.38 22.36 9.91
C GLY A 273 14.35 22.86 8.90
N ILE A 274 13.16 22.24 8.85
CA ILE A 274 12.09 22.62 7.92
C ILE A 274 11.13 23.62 8.57
N THR A 275 10.67 23.38 9.81
CA THR A 275 9.65 24.22 10.47
C THR A 275 10.16 24.99 11.68
N GLY A 276 11.41 24.78 12.10
CA GLY A 276 11.94 25.31 13.36
C GLY A 276 11.49 24.54 14.61
N GLN A 277 10.57 23.58 14.50
CA GLN A 277 10.05 22.80 15.63
C GLN A 277 10.77 21.45 15.78
N ASN A 278 10.92 20.94 17.01
CA ASN A 278 11.56 19.62 17.21
C ASN A 278 10.61 18.44 16.96
N CYS A 279 9.30 18.69 16.97
CA CYS A 279 8.26 17.68 16.79
C CYS A 279 7.03 18.30 16.10
N ILE A 280 6.34 17.51 15.27
CA ILE A 280 5.08 17.84 14.61
C ILE A 280 4.08 16.71 14.89
N THR A 281 2.80 17.03 15.08
CA THR A 281 1.72 16.04 15.21
C THR A 281 0.66 16.27 14.15
N ALA A 282 0.36 15.23 13.36
CA ALA A 282 -0.75 15.28 12.43
C ALA A 282 -2.09 15.31 13.18
N PRO A 283 -3.08 16.07 12.69
CA PRO A 283 -4.41 16.15 13.31
C PRO A 283 -5.14 14.79 13.37
#